data_AF-A0AAW1QIV1-F1
#
_entry.id   AF-A0AAW1QIV1-F1
#
_cell.length_a   1.000
_cell.length_b   1.000
_cell.length_c   1.000
_cell.angle_alpha   90.00
_cell.angle_beta   90.00
_cell.angle_gamma   90.00
#
_symmetry.space_group_name_H-M   'P 1'
#
loop_
_entity.id
_entity.type
_entity.pdbx_description
1 polymer ?
#
loop_
_entity_poly.entity_id
_entity_poly.type
_entity_poly.pdbx_seq_one_letter_code
_entity_poly.pdbx_strand_id
1 'polypeptide(L)'
;MVRQALLGGAHLTVQRPRCRCRDPVASAWATPSGATQGRKALGVFAARKGGGKKAGGQKKGPGSLMGAPAKLPYQDTPVIMQNLLMVESYRRKVGGYILEDVELADAARALWEAPFAVLAHDKFLSPEPSFTYANKVALELFEATWEEIIGTPSRRSAEEEAPAQEERNGILEAAADKGYVSGITGWRRSLKGTRFQIRDGVLFNIEAPTGQKVGQAAVFRHWAFEDGREGGPDSGAAQVEAGPPSEAEIVAAEEGIAEQAALVRVLKEEHGLPNDDPDVADAVGTLLRRKAKLQDLKDRAAVTAGDAAAAEAEAQAAAS
;
A
#
# COMPACT_ATOMS: atom_id res chain seq x y z
N MET A 1 2.23 -46.28 74.45
CA MET A 1 1.92 -45.18 75.39
C MET A 1 1.83 -43.90 74.54
N VAL A 2 0.63 -43.37 74.25
CA VAL A 2 -0.05 -42.30 75.03
C VAL A 2 0.83 -41.03 75.00
N ARG A 3 0.48 -39.85 74.48
CA ARG A 3 -0.82 -39.14 74.39
C ARG A 3 -0.72 -37.91 73.47
N GLN A 4 -1.91 -37.42 73.13
CA GLN A 4 -2.30 -36.23 72.36
C GLN A 4 -2.35 -34.93 73.22
N ALA A 5 -2.34 -33.75 72.55
CA ALA A 5 -2.86 -32.39 72.91
C ALA A 5 -1.80 -31.28 72.68
N LEU A 6 -1.91 -30.36 71.71
CA LEU A 6 -2.81 -29.19 71.47
C LEU A 6 -2.34 -27.85 72.10
N LEU A 7 -2.58 -26.77 71.32
CA LEU A 7 -2.52 -25.30 71.59
C LEU A 7 -1.17 -24.61 71.28
N GLY A 8 -1.08 -23.51 70.52
CA GLY A 8 -2.06 -22.64 69.87
C GLY A 8 -1.40 -21.38 69.26
N GLY A 9 -2.14 -20.64 68.41
CA GLY A 9 -1.92 -19.23 67.99
C GLY A 9 -0.73 -18.96 67.05
N ALA A 10 -0.81 -18.18 65.96
CA ALA A 10 -1.74 -17.14 65.57
C ALA A 10 -1.72 -17.01 64.02
N HIS A 11 -2.89 -16.95 63.40
CA HIS A 11 -3.03 -16.57 61.99
C HIS A 11 -3.13 -15.04 61.90
N LEU A 12 -2.16 -14.40 61.24
CA LEU A 12 -2.31 -13.02 60.76
C LEU A 12 -3.23 -13.02 59.54
N THR A 13 -4.45 -12.52 59.73
CA THR A 13 -5.41 -12.26 58.65
C THR A 13 -5.07 -10.93 57.99
N VAL A 14 -4.39 -10.95 56.84
CA VAL A 14 -4.22 -9.75 56.01
C VAL A 14 -5.55 -9.46 55.32
N GLN A 15 -6.29 -8.48 55.83
CA GLN A 15 -7.44 -7.88 55.15
C GLN A 15 -6.95 -7.14 53.90
N ARG A 16 -7.23 -7.69 52.72
CA ARG A 16 -7.11 -6.96 51.45
C ARG A 16 -8.29 -5.99 51.30
N PRO A 17 -8.06 -4.72 50.93
CA PRO A 17 -9.15 -3.79 50.65
C PRO A 17 -9.96 -4.28 49.45
N ARG A 18 -11.27 -4.37 49.61
CA ARG A 18 -12.22 -4.64 48.52
C ARG A 18 -12.20 -3.46 47.56
N CYS A 19 -11.50 -3.61 46.43
CA CYS A 19 -11.73 -2.76 45.27
C CYS A 19 -13.18 -2.97 44.82
N ARG A 20 -14.01 -1.94 44.97
CA ARG A 20 -15.33 -1.87 44.32
C ARG A 20 -15.10 -1.75 42.81
N CYS A 21 -15.09 -2.87 42.11
CA CYS A 21 -15.36 -2.86 40.68
C CYS A 21 -16.82 -2.42 40.52
N ARG A 22 -17.01 -1.23 39.93
CA ARG A 22 -18.31 -0.73 39.51
C ARG A 22 -18.67 -1.53 38.25
N ASP A 23 -19.71 -2.35 38.35
CA ASP A 23 -20.26 -3.08 37.21
C ASP A 23 -20.63 -2.09 36.09
N PRO A 24 -20.23 -2.32 34.83
CA PRO A 24 -20.83 -1.59 33.72
C PRO A 24 -22.27 -2.10 33.57
N VAL A 25 -23.21 -1.20 33.89
CA VAL A 25 -24.64 -1.33 33.63
C VAL A 25 -24.84 -1.70 32.16
N ALA A 26 -25.47 -2.85 31.94
CA ALA A 26 -26.01 -3.24 30.64
C ALA A 26 -27.02 -2.18 30.18
N SER A 27 -26.61 -1.29 29.29
CA SER A 27 -27.55 -0.43 28.57
C SER A 27 -28.20 -1.24 27.46
N ALA A 28 -29.38 -1.79 27.76
CA ALA A 28 -30.32 -2.28 26.77
C ALA A 28 -30.69 -1.14 25.81
N TRP A 29 -30.25 -1.23 24.56
CA TRP A 29 -30.74 -0.36 23.50
C TRP A 29 -31.92 -1.07 22.87
N ALA A 30 -33.11 -0.55 23.18
CA ALA A 30 -34.36 -0.91 22.54
C ALA A 30 -34.29 -0.62 21.03
N THR A 31 -34.78 -1.58 20.26
CA THR A 31 -35.02 -1.48 18.81
C THR A 31 -36.10 -0.45 18.50
N PRO A 32 -35.84 0.53 17.61
CA PRO A 32 -36.92 1.21 16.90
C PRO A 32 -37.29 0.38 15.67
N SER A 33 -38.47 -0.24 15.72
CA SER A 33 -39.22 -0.66 14.54
C SER A 33 -39.62 0.59 13.75
N GLY A 34 -39.23 0.68 12.47
CA GLY A 34 -39.58 1.83 11.64
C GLY A 34 -39.05 1.77 10.21
N ALA A 35 -39.90 1.28 9.31
CA ALA A 35 -39.97 1.55 7.86
C ALA A 35 -38.71 1.29 6.99
N THR A 36 -38.71 0.12 6.36
CA THR A 36 -38.01 -0.16 5.09
C THR A 36 -38.43 0.81 3.99
N GLN A 37 -37.60 1.80 3.67
CA GLN A 37 -37.59 2.44 2.35
C GLN A 37 -36.60 1.69 1.46
N GLY A 38 -37.15 0.94 0.49
CA GLY A 38 -36.38 0.19 -0.49
C GLY A 38 -35.45 1.10 -1.28
N ARG A 39 -34.14 0.84 -1.20
CA ARG A 39 -33.17 1.41 -2.14
C ARG A 39 -33.39 0.75 -3.50
N LYS A 40 -33.75 1.55 -4.51
CA LYS A 40 -33.84 1.09 -5.90
C LYS A 40 -32.46 0.58 -6.34
N ALA A 41 -32.41 -0.66 -6.80
CA ALA A 41 -31.25 -1.21 -7.50
C ALA A 41 -31.02 -0.38 -8.78
N LEU A 42 -29.84 0.21 -8.92
CA LEU A 42 -29.34 0.71 -10.19
C LEU A 42 -28.96 -0.51 -11.03
N GLY A 43 -29.92 -1.03 -11.78
CA GLY A 43 -29.69 -2.07 -12.78
C GLY A 43 -28.90 -1.50 -13.94
N VAL A 44 -27.63 -1.90 -14.08
CA VAL A 44 -26.88 -1.70 -15.32
C VAL A 44 -27.45 -2.70 -16.32
N PHE A 45 -28.42 -2.25 -17.12
CA PHE A 45 -28.89 -3.01 -18.28
C PHE A 45 -27.77 -3.05 -19.31
N ALA A 46 -27.13 -4.20 -19.48
CA ALA A 46 -26.30 -4.49 -20.64
C ALA A 46 -27.19 -4.41 -21.90
N ALA A 47 -26.97 -3.38 -22.72
CA ALA A 47 -27.64 -3.25 -24.00
C ALA A 47 -27.17 -4.37 -24.93
N ARG A 48 -28.01 -5.39 -25.09
CA ARG A 48 -27.84 -6.47 -26.07
C ARG A 48 -28.05 -5.87 -27.48
N LYS A 49 -26.97 -5.49 -28.16
CA LYS A 49 -27.05 -5.02 -29.55
C LYS A 49 -27.08 -6.23 -30.48
N GLY A 50 -28.29 -6.59 -30.91
CA GLY A 50 -28.56 -7.51 -32.01
C GLY A 50 -27.94 -7.02 -33.32
N GLY A 51 -27.63 -7.98 -34.18
CA GLY A 51 -26.84 -7.82 -35.39
C GLY A 51 -27.39 -6.82 -36.41
N GLY A 52 -26.44 -6.20 -37.12
CA GLY A 52 -26.68 -5.38 -38.30
C GLY A 52 -25.41 -5.28 -39.12
N LYS A 53 -25.24 -6.18 -40.10
CA LYS A 53 -24.25 -6.08 -41.18
C LYS A 53 -24.53 -4.80 -41.97
N LYS A 54 -23.60 -3.84 -42.00
CA LYS A 54 -23.40 -2.96 -43.16
C LYS A 54 -21.92 -2.64 -43.32
N ALA A 55 -21.40 -3.05 -44.47
CA ALA A 55 -20.13 -2.64 -45.01
C ALA A 55 -20.13 -1.13 -45.30
N GLY A 56 -19.04 -0.46 -44.97
CA GLY A 56 -18.80 0.95 -45.28
C GLY A 56 -17.33 1.24 -45.05
N GLY A 57 -16.54 1.15 -46.12
CA GLY A 57 -15.10 1.35 -46.08
C GLY A 57 -14.75 2.76 -45.61
N GLN A 58 -13.93 2.84 -44.57
CA GLN A 58 -13.33 4.10 -44.14
C GLN A 58 -11.90 4.13 -44.69
N LYS A 59 -11.70 4.94 -45.73
CA LYS A 59 -10.38 5.27 -46.28
C LYS A 59 -9.57 5.92 -45.16
N LYS A 60 -8.53 5.24 -44.67
CA LYS A 60 -7.50 5.85 -43.82
C LYS A 60 -6.65 6.76 -44.70
N GLY A 61 -6.73 8.07 -44.45
CA GLY A 61 -5.77 9.02 -45.00
C GLY A 61 -4.38 8.76 -44.42
N PRO A 62 -3.30 8.99 -45.18
CA PRO A 62 -1.94 8.82 -44.67
C PRO A 62 -1.61 10.01 -43.77
N GLY A 63 -1.78 9.85 -42.46
CA GLY A 63 -1.51 10.96 -41.54
C GLY A 63 -1.78 10.75 -40.05
N SER A 64 -1.90 9.51 -39.57
CA SER A 64 -1.95 9.25 -38.12
C SER A 64 -1.11 8.02 -37.79
N LEU A 65 0.19 8.25 -37.62
CA LEU A 65 1.20 7.27 -37.23
C LEU A 65 1.74 7.54 -35.81
N MET A 66 0.92 8.09 -34.92
CA MET A 66 1.22 8.14 -33.48
C MET A 66 -0.11 7.98 -32.74
N GLY A 67 -0.46 6.74 -32.39
CA GLY A 67 -1.48 6.51 -31.36
C GLY A 67 -0.96 7.10 -30.04
N ALA A 68 -1.86 7.69 -29.24
CA ALA A 68 -1.49 8.11 -27.89
C ALA A 68 -0.83 6.93 -27.15
N PRO A 69 0.22 7.16 -26.35
CA PRO A 69 0.89 6.08 -25.63
C PRO A 69 -0.14 5.30 -24.83
N ALA A 70 0.00 3.97 -24.86
CA ALA A 70 -0.88 3.11 -24.07
C ALA A 70 -0.77 3.52 -22.60
N LYS A 71 -1.93 3.76 -22.00
CA LYS A 71 -2.04 4.18 -20.60
C LYS A 71 -1.47 3.10 -19.70
N LEU A 72 -0.65 3.48 -18.73
CA LEU A 72 -0.05 2.53 -17.78
C LEU A 72 -1.10 2.06 -16.76
N PRO A 73 -0.99 0.84 -16.21
CA PRO A 73 -2.03 0.27 -15.36
C PRO A 73 -2.40 1.13 -14.15
N TYR A 74 -1.41 1.77 -13.51
CA TYR A 74 -1.65 2.61 -12.34
C TYR A 74 -2.42 3.90 -12.63
N GLN A 75 -2.58 4.27 -13.91
CA GLN A 75 -3.31 5.46 -14.31
C GLN A 75 -4.82 5.16 -14.45
N ASP A 76 -5.24 3.89 -14.42
CA ASP A 76 -6.65 3.52 -14.50
C ASP A 76 -7.43 3.85 -13.25
N THR A 77 -8.60 4.48 -13.42
CA THR A 77 -9.40 5.01 -12.30
C THR A 77 -9.71 3.95 -11.23
N PRO A 78 -10.12 2.71 -11.57
CA PRO A 78 -10.31 1.68 -10.55
C PRO A 78 -9.03 1.36 -9.77
N VAL A 79 -7.88 1.34 -10.45
CA VAL A 79 -6.57 1.07 -9.85
C VAL A 79 -6.14 2.22 -8.95
N ILE A 80 -6.29 3.47 -9.41
CA ILE A 80 -6.03 4.67 -8.59
C ILE A 80 -6.86 4.61 -7.31
N MET A 81 -8.17 4.38 -7.43
CA MET A 81 -9.06 4.31 -6.26
C MET A 81 -8.65 3.19 -5.30
N GLN A 82 -8.31 2.01 -5.82
CA GLN A 82 -7.80 0.92 -4.98
C GLN A 82 -6.49 1.28 -4.29
N ASN A 83 -5.56 1.94 -4.98
CA ASN A 83 -4.29 2.37 -4.41
C ASN A 83 -4.48 3.36 -3.27
N LEU A 84 -5.39 4.33 -3.43
CA LEU A 84 -5.74 5.27 -2.38
C LEU A 84 -6.34 4.56 -1.15
N LEU A 85 -7.23 3.58 -1.38
CA LEU A 85 -7.77 2.76 -0.29
C LEU A 85 -6.69 1.92 0.40
N MET A 86 -5.72 1.39 -0.34
CA MET A 86 -4.61 0.63 0.24
C MET A 86 -3.74 1.50 1.13
N VAL A 87 -3.30 2.66 0.65
CA VAL A 87 -2.47 3.60 1.41
C VAL A 87 -3.17 4.02 2.71
N GLU A 88 -4.45 4.39 2.61
CA GLU A 88 -5.23 4.81 3.78
C GLU A 88 -5.50 3.65 4.75
N SER A 89 -5.78 2.44 4.24
CA SER A 89 -6.01 1.27 5.09
C SER A 89 -4.74 0.87 5.85
N TYR A 90 -3.57 0.97 5.23
CA TYR A 90 -2.30 0.71 5.91
C TYR A 90 -2.06 1.72 7.03
N ARG A 91 -2.24 3.02 6.75
CA ARG A 91 -2.13 4.08 7.77
C ARG A 91 -3.01 3.79 8.98
N ARG A 92 -4.28 3.42 8.77
CA ARG A 92 -5.23 3.14 9.85
C ARG A 92 -4.99 1.84 10.62
N LYS A 93 -4.53 0.77 9.94
CA LYS A 93 -4.43 -0.56 10.54
C LYS A 93 -3.04 -0.88 11.08
N VAL A 94 -2.02 -0.62 10.28
CA VAL A 94 -0.63 -0.98 10.58
C VAL A 94 0.03 0.14 11.39
N GLY A 95 -0.35 1.39 11.11
CA GLY A 95 0.35 2.56 11.59
C GLY A 95 1.55 2.91 10.69
N GLY A 96 1.88 4.20 10.61
CA GLY A 96 2.88 4.70 9.67
C GLY A 96 2.33 4.87 8.25
N TYR A 97 3.23 4.96 7.27
CA TYR A 97 2.89 5.20 5.87
C TYR A 97 3.55 4.17 4.96
N ILE A 98 2.81 3.63 3.97
CA ILE A 98 3.43 2.80 2.92
C ILE A 98 4.43 3.64 2.12
N LEU A 99 4.01 4.86 1.79
CA LEU A 99 4.71 5.86 1.00
C LEU A 99 4.96 7.08 1.86
N GLU A 100 6.20 7.52 1.95
CA GLU A 100 6.58 8.73 2.70
C GLU A 100 6.65 9.92 1.74
N ASP A 101 6.11 11.07 2.15
CA ASP A 101 6.23 12.35 1.45
C ASP A 101 5.75 12.34 -0.01
N VAL A 102 4.63 11.65 -0.24
CA VAL A 102 3.96 11.60 -1.54
C VAL A 102 2.63 12.34 -1.46
N GLU A 103 2.36 13.17 -2.46
CA GLU A 103 1.07 13.81 -2.63
C GLU A 103 -0.02 12.80 -2.96
N LEU A 104 -1.27 13.09 -2.57
CA LEU A 104 -2.39 12.20 -2.88
C LEU A 104 -2.54 11.99 -4.41
N ALA A 105 -2.30 13.03 -5.21
CA ALA A 105 -2.33 12.98 -6.66
C ALA A 105 -1.26 12.05 -7.27
N ASP A 106 -0.12 11.91 -6.59
CA ASP A 106 1.01 11.08 -7.02
C ASP A 106 1.02 9.69 -6.39
N ALA A 107 0.20 9.43 -5.38
CA ALA A 107 0.21 8.19 -4.62
C ALA A 107 0.13 6.94 -5.49
N ALA A 108 -0.70 6.95 -6.55
CA ALA A 108 -0.81 5.81 -7.45
C ALA A 108 0.47 5.56 -8.27
N ARG A 109 1.13 6.63 -8.73
CA ARG A 109 2.42 6.56 -9.44
C ARG A 109 3.52 6.10 -8.48
N ALA A 110 3.62 6.71 -7.31
CA ALA A 110 4.64 6.37 -6.33
C ALA A 110 4.51 4.93 -5.84
N LEU A 111 3.29 4.41 -5.63
CA LEU A 111 3.08 3.00 -5.27
C LEU A 111 3.52 2.06 -6.40
N TRP A 112 3.22 2.45 -7.65
CA TRP A 112 3.62 1.70 -8.84
C TRP A 112 5.13 1.60 -9.01
N GLU A 113 5.85 2.67 -8.67
CA GLU A 113 7.31 2.79 -8.83
C GLU A 113 8.10 2.52 -7.55
N ALA A 114 7.42 2.18 -6.45
CA ALA A 114 8.06 1.93 -5.17
C ALA A 114 9.13 0.83 -5.28
N PRO A 115 10.29 0.98 -4.62
CA PRO A 115 11.41 0.03 -4.66
C PRO A 115 11.16 -1.23 -3.82
N PHE A 116 9.90 -1.56 -3.55
CA PHE A 116 9.46 -2.70 -2.75
C PHE A 116 8.19 -3.28 -3.34
N ALA A 117 7.91 -4.54 -3.06
CA ALA A 117 6.77 -5.23 -3.65
C ALA A 117 5.45 -4.86 -2.95
N VAL A 118 4.43 -4.59 -3.76
CA VAL A 118 3.04 -4.38 -3.32
C VAL A 118 2.10 -5.21 -4.19
N LEU A 119 1.26 -6.02 -3.55
CA LEU A 119 0.24 -6.86 -4.17
C LEU A 119 -1.10 -6.66 -3.47
N ALA A 120 -2.20 -6.81 -4.21
CA ALA A 120 -3.54 -6.89 -3.62
C ALA A 120 -4.40 -7.95 -4.29
N HIS A 121 -5.37 -8.45 -3.54
CA HIS A 121 -6.36 -9.40 -4.01
C HIS A 121 -7.73 -9.15 -3.37
N ASP A 122 -8.77 -9.69 -3.97
CA ASP A 122 -10.17 -9.45 -3.65
C ASP A 122 -10.75 -10.45 -2.61
N LYS A 123 -9.99 -10.75 -1.53
CA LYS A 123 -10.31 -11.77 -0.50
C LYS A 123 -11.77 -11.84 -0.06
N PHE A 124 -12.43 -10.68 0.06
CA PHE A 124 -13.78 -10.56 0.61
C PHE A 124 -14.88 -10.53 -0.47
N LEU A 125 -14.52 -10.57 -1.74
CA LEU A 125 -15.46 -10.46 -2.88
C LEU A 125 -15.64 -11.78 -3.62
N SER A 126 -14.66 -12.69 -3.56
CA SER A 126 -14.67 -13.98 -4.25
C SER A 126 -14.28 -15.12 -3.32
N PRO A 127 -14.91 -16.31 -3.44
CA PRO A 127 -14.49 -17.51 -2.71
C PRO A 127 -13.11 -18.02 -3.16
N GLU A 128 -12.69 -17.73 -4.40
CA GLU A 128 -11.33 -17.92 -4.87
C GLU A 128 -10.73 -16.55 -5.17
N PRO A 129 -10.00 -15.94 -4.20
CA PRO A 129 -9.51 -14.58 -4.36
C PRO A 129 -8.44 -14.48 -5.44
N SER A 130 -8.58 -13.50 -6.33
CA SER A 130 -7.67 -13.22 -7.42
C SER A 130 -6.91 -11.92 -7.23
N PHE A 131 -5.72 -11.83 -7.81
CA PHE A 131 -4.93 -10.60 -7.76
C PHE A 131 -5.65 -9.47 -8.49
N THR A 132 -5.68 -8.30 -7.86
CA THR A 132 -6.30 -7.07 -8.37
C THR A 132 -5.28 -5.94 -8.56
N TYR A 133 -4.08 -6.09 -7.98
CA TYR A 133 -3.00 -5.14 -8.13
C TYR A 133 -1.64 -5.82 -7.93
N ALA A 134 -0.64 -5.39 -8.69
CA ALA A 134 0.78 -5.68 -8.48
C ALA A 134 1.61 -4.48 -8.99
N ASN A 135 2.53 -3.95 -8.20
CA ASN A 135 3.44 -2.90 -8.68
C ASN A 135 4.63 -3.47 -9.47
N LYS A 136 5.50 -2.62 -10.03
CA LYS A 136 6.64 -3.05 -10.87
C LYS A 136 7.50 -4.15 -10.22
N VAL A 137 7.91 -3.93 -8.97
CA VAL A 137 8.73 -4.90 -8.22
C VAL A 137 7.99 -6.23 -8.00
N ALA A 138 6.70 -6.18 -7.68
CA ALA A 138 5.91 -7.40 -7.56
C ALA A 138 5.78 -8.14 -8.90
N LEU A 139 5.59 -7.42 -10.01
CA LEU A 139 5.52 -8.02 -11.35
C LEU A 139 6.82 -8.74 -11.71
N GLU A 140 7.96 -8.13 -11.41
CA GLU A 140 9.28 -8.74 -11.62
C GLU A 140 9.46 -10.01 -10.77
N LEU A 141 9.14 -9.94 -9.47
CA LEU A 141 9.24 -11.09 -8.56
C LEU A 141 8.34 -12.25 -8.96
N PHE A 142 7.14 -11.95 -9.42
CA PHE A 142 6.18 -12.96 -9.88
C PHE A 142 6.38 -13.37 -11.35
N GLU A 143 7.40 -12.80 -12.01
CA GLU A 143 7.80 -13.04 -13.39
C GLU A 143 6.65 -12.91 -14.39
N ALA A 144 5.80 -11.89 -14.18
CA ALA A 144 4.53 -11.73 -14.87
C ALA A 144 4.36 -10.30 -15.41
N THR A 145 3.65 -10.14 -16.52
CA THR A 145 3.08 -8.84 -16.89
C THR A 145 1.84 -8.54 -16.05
N TRP A 146 1.36 -7.28 -16.12
CA TRP A 146 0.10 -6.89 -15.49
C TRP A 146 -1.06 -7.78 -15.95
N GLU A 147 -1.18 -8.05 -17.25
CA GLU A 147 -2.24 -8.86 -17.84
C GLU A 147 -2.17 -10.33 -17.41
N GLU A 148 -0.97 -10.84 -17.09
CA GLU A 148 -0.77 -12.22 -16.65
C GLU A 148 -1.11 -12.42 -15.17
N ILE A 149 -0.83 -11.43 -14.32
CA ILE A 149 -1.06 -11.56 -12.87
C ILE A 149 -2.48 -11.17 -12.47
N ILE A 150 -3.06 -10.14 -13.07
CA ILE A 150 -4.37 -9.62 -12.65
C ILE A 150 -5.48 -10.60 -13.05
N GLY A 151 -6.35 -10.93 -12.10
CA GLY A 151 -7.39 -11.95 -12.26
C GLY A 151 -6.91 -13.38 -11.97
N THR A 152 -5.60 -13.61 -11.86
CA THR A 152 -5.05 -14.93 -11.51
C THR A 152 -5.32 -15.24 -10.02
N PRO A 153 -5.73 -16.49 -9.67
CA PRO A 153 -5.95 -16.88 -8.29
C PRO A 153 -4.72 -16.64 -7.42
N SER A 154 -4.92 -15.89 -6.33
CA SER A 154 -3.83 -15.50 -5.40
C SER A 154 -3.19 -16.67 -4.67
N ARG A 155 -3.78 -17.88 -4.72
CA ARG A 155 -3.17 -19.12 -4.20
C ARG A 155 -1.92 -19.54 -4.98
N ARG A 156 -1.79 -19.08 -6.24
CA ARG A 156 -0.64 -19.35 -7.12
C ARG A 156 0.65 -18.63 -6.71
N SER A 157 0.61 -17.82 -5.65
CA SER A 157 1.81 -17.23 -5.06
C SER A 157 2.55 -18.14 -4.08
N ALA A 158 1.98 -19.30 -3.75
CA ALA A 158 2.61 -20.32 -2.92
C ALA A 158 2.66 -21.65 -3.67
N GLU A 159 3.51 -22.57 -3.19
CA GLU A 159 3.56 -23.95 -3.69
C GLU A 159 2.18 -24.61 -3.61
N GLU A 160 1.85 -25.50 -4.55
CA GLU A 160 0.57 -26.21 -4.54
C GLU A 160 0.47 -27.26 -3.40
N GLU A 161 1.61 -27.64 -2.84
CA GLU A 161 1.70 -28.58 -1.72
C GLU A 161 0.98 -28.04 -0.48
N ALA A 162 0.31 -28.95 0.24
CA ALA A 162 -0.55 -28.61 1.37
C ALA A 162 0.12 -27.73 2.44
N PRO A 163 1.36 -27.99 2.89
CA PRO A 163 1.98 -27.17 3.94
C PRO A 163 2.13 -25.69 3.56
N ALA A 164 2.47 -25.41 2.30
CA ALA A 164 2.64 -24.04 1.83
C ALA A 164 1.31 -23.30 1.68
N GLN A 165 0.27 -24.00 1.20
CA GLN A 165 -1.08 -23.44 1.11
C GLN A 165 -1.69 -23.21 2.50
N GLU A 166 -1.44 -24.10 3.46
CA GLU A 166 -1.87 -23.96 4.85
C GLU A 166 -1.23 -22.75 5.53
N GLU A 167 0.10 -22.59 5.41
CA GLU A 167 0.82 -21.40 5.91
C GLU A 167 0.23 -20.11 5.32
N ARG A 168 0.09 -20.06 3.99
CA ARG A 168 -0.46 -18.90 3.29
C ARG A 168 -1.89 -18.59 3.77
N ASN A 169 -2.76 -19.60 3.82
CA ASN A 169 -4.16 -19.42 4.23
C ASN A 169 -4.27 -18.97 5.69
N GLY A 170 -3.47 -19.52 6.59
CA GLY A 170 -3.43 -19.10 7.99
C GLY A 170 -3.05 -17.63 8.16
N ILE A 171 -2.08 -17.13 7.36
CA ILE A 171 -1.71 -15.71 7.35
C ILE A 171 -2.88 -14.84 6.83
N LEU A 172 -3.53 -15.25 5.73
CA LEU A 172 -4.66 -14.52 5.18
C LEU A 172 -5.84 -14.43 6.16
N GLU A 173 -6.16 -15.53 6.83
CA GLU A 173 -7.24 -15.61 7.83
C GLU A 173 -6.89 -14.77 9.06
N ALA A 174 -5.67 -14.87 9.57
CA ALA A 174 -5.21 -14.04 10.69
C ALA A 174 -5.32 -12.54 10.37
N ALA A 175 -4.95 -12.10 9.17
CA ALA A 175 -5.12 -10.71 8.75
C ALA A 175 -6.59 -10.35 8.53
N ALA A 176 -7.40 -11.27 8.01
CA ALA A 176 -8.83 -11.06 7.84
C ALA A 176 -9.51 -10.75 9.19
N ASP A 177 -9.13 -11.45 10.25
CA ASP A 177 -9.69 -11.26 11.59
C ASP A 177 -9.12 -10.04 12.30
N LYS A 178 -7.78 -9.89 12.33
CA LYS A 178 -7.09 -8.86 13.13
C LYS A 178 -7.00 -7.50 12.44
N GLY A 179 -7.26 -7.43 11.14
CA GLY A 179 -7.04 -6.23 10.32
C GLY A 179 -5.70 -6.22 9.61
N TYR A 180 -4.65 -6.74 10.24
CA TYR A 180 -3.33 -6.92 9.63
C TYR A 180 -2.49 -7.97 10.38
N VAL A 181 -1.41 -8.43 9.73
CA VAL A 181 -0.32 -9.23 10.30
C VAL A 181 1.00 -8.65 9.77
N SER A 182 1.99 -8.48 10.64
CA SER A 182 3.35 -8.02 10.29
C SER A 182 4.38 -9.10 10.64
N GLY A 183 5.64 -8.92 10.22
CA GLY A 183 6.70 -9.90 10.46
C GLY A 183 6.56 -11.16 9.62
N ILE A 184 5.81 -11.11 8.52
CA ILE A 184 5.53 -12.29 7.69
C ILE A 184 6.81 -12.70 6.99
N THR A 185 7.25 -13.92 7.28
CA THR A 185 8.35 -14.59 6.58
C THR A 185 7.83 -15.91 6.05
N GLY A 186 8.05 -16.19 4.77
CA GLY A 186 7.51 -17.39 4.15
C GLY A 186 7.92 -17.52 2.68
N TRP A 187 8.00 -18.77 2.22
CA TRP A 187 8.36 -19.08 0.84
C TRP A 187 7.20 -18.85 -0.10
N ARG A 188 7.47 -18.17 -1.21
CA ARG A 188 6.54 -17.91 -2.31
C ARG A 188 7.16 -18.38 -3.61
N ARG A 189 6.28 -18.57 -4.60
CA ARG A 189 6.63 -19.02 -5.94
C ARG A 189 6.08 -18.02 -6.96
N SER A 190 6.91 -17.66 -7.94
CA SER A 190 6.51 -16.84 -9.10
C SER A 190 5.57 -17.64 -10.03
N LEU A 191 4.92 -16.98 -11.00
CA LEU A 191 4.09 -17.72 -11.96
C LEU A 191 4.89 -18.67 -12.86
N LYS A 192 6.21 -18.45 -12.99
CA LYS A 192 7.14 -19.29 -13.77
C LYS A 192 7.92 -20.30 -12.93
N GLY A 193 7.75 -20.27 -11.61
CA GLY A 193 8.27 -21.29 -10.71
C GLY A 193 9.52 -20.91 -9.91
N THR A 194 10.05 -19.71 -10.07
CA THR A 194 11.14 -19.20 -9.23
C THR A 194 10.66 -19.06 -7.79
N ARG A 195 11.45 -19.58 -6.84
CA ARG A 195 11.15 -19.52 -5.42
C ARG A 195 11.89 -18.35 -4.77
N PHE A 196 11.17 -17.61 -3.94
CA PHE A 196 11.74 -16.55 -3.13
C PHE A 196 11.04 -16.51 -1.77
N GLN A 197 11.77 -16.16 -0.73
CA GLN A 197 11.27 -15.99 0.61
C GLN A 197 11.02 -14.51 0.86
N ILE A 198 9.77 -14.17 1.20
CA ILE A 198 9.44 -12.84 1.72
C ILE A 198 10.07 -12.67 3.09
N ARG A 199 10.64 -11.49 3.39
CA ARG A 199 11.15 -11.13 4.71
C ARG A 199 10.42 -9.91 5.25
N ASP A 200 10.01 -9.99 6.52
CA ASP A 200 9.34 -8.92 7.27
C ASP A 200 8.17 -8.27 6.51
N GLY A 201 7.34 -9.12 5.88
CA GLY A 201 6.17 -8.66 5.14
C GLY A 201 5.03 -8.22 6.05
N VAL A 202 4.19 -7.34 5.53
CA VAL A 202 2.93 -6.94 6.16
C VAL A 202 1.77 -7.27 5.24
N LEU A 203 0.78 -7.98 5.75
CA LEU A 203 -0.50 -8.25 5.08
C LEU A 203 -1.60 -7.54 5.85
N PHE A 204 -2.44 -6.78 5.16
CA PHE A 204 -3.49 -5.97 5.78
C PHE A 204 -4.77 -5.95 4.95
N ASN A 205 -5.90 -5.72 5.61
CA ASN A 205 -7.19 -5.57 4.97
C ASN A 205 -7.30 -4.20 4.30
N ILE A 206 -7.83 -4.18 3.08
CA ILE A 206 -8.21 -2.96 2.37
C ILE A 206 -9.66 -2.68 2.74
N GLU A 207 -9.93 -1.52 3.32
CA GLU A 207 -11.26 -1.10 3.76
C GLU A 207 -11.68 0.19 3.06
N ALA A 208 -12.92 0.20 2.56
CA ALA A 208 -13.58 1.43 2.14
C ALA A 208 -13.79 2.37 3.35
N PRO A 209 -14.04 3.67 3.14
CA PRO A 209 -14.33 4.63 4.22
C PRO A 209 -15.53 4.24 5.09
N THR A 210 -16.44 3.42 4.55
CA THR A 210 -17.59 2.86 5.27
C THR A 210 -17.22 1.75 6.26
N GLY A 211 -15.96 1.32 6.30
CA GLY A 211 -15.48 0.17 7.07
C GLY A 211 -15.68 -1.19 6.37
N GLN A 212 -16.25 -1.20 5.17
CA GLN A 212 -16.40 -2.43 4.38
C GLN A 212 -15.04 -2.93 3.92
N LYS A 213 -14.72 -4.20 4.22
CA LYS A 213 -13.52 -4.87 3.68
C LYS A 213 -13.74 -5.18 2.20
N VAL A 214 -12.84 -4.68 1.35
CA VAL A 214 -12.91 -4.82 -0.12
C VAL A 214 -11.79 -5.68 -0.70
N GLY A 215 -10.76 -5.97 0.09
CA GLY A 215 -9.67 -6.85 -0.32
C GLY A 215 -8.61 -6.97 0.76
N GLN A 216 -7.48 -7.55 0.40
CA GLN A 216 -6.26 -7.60 1.21
C GLN A 216 -5.07 -7.20 0.36
N ALA A 217 -4.08 -6.56 0.98
CA ALA A 217 -2.84 -6.17 0.35
C ALA A 217 -1.64 -6.67 1.16
N ALA A 218 -0.60 -7.08 0.44
CA ALA A 218 0.69 -7.46 0.99
C ALA A 218 1.74 -6.45 0.54
N VAL A 219 2.58 -6.01 1.48
CA VAL A 219 3.76 -5.18 1.22
C VAL A 219 4.99 -5.82 1.86
N PHE A 220 6.09 -5.88 1.13
CA PHE A 220 7.36 -6.37 1.66
C PHE A 220 8.54 -5.71 0.94
N ARG A 221 9.55 -5.36 1.73
CA ARG A 221 10.73 -4.62 1.26
C ARG A 221 11.91 -5.50 0.94
N HIS A 222 11.99 -6.67 1.57
CA HIS A 222 13.14 -7.54 1.44
C HIS A 222 12.70 -8.96 1.08
N TRP A 223 13.49 -9.61 0.25
CA TRP A 223 13.30 -11.01 -0.12
C TRP A 223 14.63 -11.67 -0.42
N ALA A 224 14.65 -13.00 -0.39
CA ALA A 224 15.78 -13.81 -0.82
C ALA A 224 15.32 -14.92 -1.75
N PHE A 225 15.99 -15.04 -2.90
CA PHE A 225 15.79 -16.14 -3.83
C PHE A 225 16.41 -17.43 -3.27
N GLU A 226 15.90 -18.57 -3.73
CA GLU A 226 16.44 -19.88 -3.34
C GLU A 226 17.92 -20.07 -3.72
N ASP A 227 18.40 -19.37 -4.76
CA ASP A 227 19.79 -19.35 -5.19
C ASP A 227 20.72 -18.44 -4.35
N GLY A 228 20.18 -17.81 -3.30
CA GLY A 228 20.92 -16.95 -2.38
C GLY A 228 21.02 -15.48 -2.80
N ARG A 229 20.51 -15.08 -3.97
CA ARG A 229 20.37 -13.66 -4.32
C ARG A 229 19.39 -12.99 -3.37
N GLU A 230 19.69 -11.78 -2.95
CA GLU A 230 18.79 -10.96 -2.13
C GLU A 230 18.22 -9.80 -2.96
N GLY A 231 17.03 -9.35 -2.59
CA GLY A 231 16.36 -8.22 -3.21
C GLY A 231 15.72 -7.30 -2.18
N GLY A 232 15.59 -6.02 -2.55
CA GLY A 232 15.09 -4.94 -1.73
C GLY A 232 15.77 -3.61 -2.04
N PRO A 233 15.31 -2.49 -1.45
CA PRO A 233 15.80 -1.14 -1.74
C PRO A 233 17.33 -0.98 -1.62
N ASP A 234 17.94 -1.69 -0.68
CA ASP A 234 19.37 -1.59 -0.36
C ASP A 234 20.21 -2.73 -0.94
N SER A 235 19.58 -3.74 -1.54
CA SER A 235 20.29 -4.80 -2.25
C SER A 235 20.71 -4.26 -3.62
N GLY A 236 21.97 -4.43 -4.01
CA GLY A 236 22.50 -3.96 -5.30
C GLY A 236 21.86 -4.58 -6.56
N ALA A 237 20.68 -5.20 -6.45
CA ALA A 237 19.80 -5.51 -7.56
C ALA A 237 19.34 -4.20 -8.19
N ALA A 238 20.01 -3.84 -9.29
CA ALA A 238 19.71 -2.74 -10.20
C ALA A 238 18.73 -1.74 -9.58
N GLN A 239 19.27 -0.82 -8.77
CA GLN A 239 18.66 0.49 -8.72
C GLN A 239 18.38 0.82 -10.18
N VAL A 240 17.10 0.93 -10.55
CA VAL A 240 16.77 1.84 -11.62
C VAL A 240 17.24 3.15 -11.02
N GLU A 241 18.52 3.49 -11.24
CA GLU A 241 19.09 4.79 -10.98
C GLU A 241 18.04 5.71 -11.54
N ALA A 242 17.26 6.32 -10.65
CA ALA A 242 16.32 7.34 -11.05
C ALA A 242 17.21 8.32 -11.77
N GLY A 243 17.06 8.37 -13.10
CA GLY A 243 17.91 9.17 -13.96
C GLY A 243 18.00 10.59 -13.40
N PRO A 244 19.00 11.38 -13.83
CA PRO A 244 19.19 12.75 -13.35
C PRO A 244 17.83 13.44 -13.19
N PRO A 245 17.49 13.94 -11.97
CA PRO A 245 16.15 14.42 -11.68
C PRO A 245 15.75 15.44 -12.75
N SER A 246 14.64 15.16 -13.41
CA SER A 246 14.16 16.00 -14.50
C SER A 246 13.71 17.35 -13.96
N GLU A 247 13.81 18.38 -14.79
CA GLU A 247 13.32 19.72 -14.44
C GLU A 247 11.85 19.69 -14.02
N ALA A 248 11.05 18.81 -14.63
CA ALA A 248 9.65 18.59 -14.29
C ALA A 248 9.44 18.03 -12.88
N GLU A 249 10.34 17.17 -12.38
CA GLU A 249 10.26 16.63 -11.01
C GLU A 249 10.60 17.68 -9.96
N ILE A 250 11.54 18.58 -10.26
CA ILE A 250 11.88 19.70 -9.38
C ILE A 250 10.72 20.69 -9.31
N VAL A 251 10.12 21.05 -10.45
CA VAL A 251 8.95 21.92 -10.51
C VAL A 251 7.78 21.32 -9.74
N ALA A 252 7.47 20.05 -9.95
CA ALA A 252 6.40 19.36 -9.22
C ALA A 252 6.65 19.32 -7.70
N ALA A 253 7.91 19.14 -7.28
CA ALA A 253 8.27 19.19 -5.86
C ALA A 253 8.11 20.59 -5.25
N GLU A 254 8.42 21.65 -6.00
CA GLU A 254 8.19 23.04 -5.58
C GLU A 254 6.70 23.36 -5.46
N GLU A 255 5.89 22.92 -6.43
CA GLU A 255 4.43 23.04 -6.39
C GLU A 255 3.84 22.32 -5.17
N GLY A 256 4.25 21.08 -4.91
CA GLY A 256 3.83 20.33 -3.72
C GLY A 256 4.22 21.03 -2.41
N ILE A 257 5.36 21.71 -2.32
CA ILE A 257 5.70 22.51 -1.13
C ILE A 257 4.74 23.69 -0.98
N ALA A 258 4.40 24.37 -2.07
CA ALA A 258 3.48 25.50 -2.04
C ALA A 258 2.06 25.05 -1.59
N GLU A 259 1.58 23.92 -2.11
CA GLU A 259 0.30 23.33 -1.72
C GLU A 259 0.27 22.94 -0.24
N GLN A 260 1.31 22.26 0.25
CA GLN A 260 1.40 21.89 1.66
C GLN A 260 1.49 23.12 2.57
N ALA A 261 2.22 24.16 2.16
CA ALA A 261 2.30 25.40 2.91
C ALA A 261 0.94 26.11 2.97
N ALA A 262 0.13 26.04 1.90
CA ALA A 262 -1.23 26.54 1.89
C ALA A 262 -2.13 25.76 2.85
N LEU A 263 -2.02 24.42 2.89
CA LEU A 263 -2.76 23.59 3.86
C LEU A 263 -2.45 23.98 5.32
N VAL A 264 -1.17 24.16 5.65
CA VAL A 264 -0.76 24.60 6.99
C VAL A 264 -1.38 25.96 7.36
N ARG A 265 -1.48 26.89 6.40
CA ARG A 265 -2.14 28.19 6.63
C ARG A 265 -3.63 28.02 6.86
N VAL A 266 -4.33 27.23 6.03
CA VAL A 266 -5.76 26.95 6.18
C VAL A 266 -6.07 26.36 7.56
N LEU A 267 -5.31 25.36 8.01
CA LEU A 267 -5.49 24.75 9.34
C LEU A 267 -5.32 25.76 10.49
N LYS A 268 -4.36 26.69 10.37
CA LYS A 268 -4.06 27.66 11.43
C LYS A 268 -4.97 28.88 11.41
N GLU A 269 -5.29 29.39 10.23
CA GLU A 269 -5.98 30.67 10.04
C GLU A 269 -7.50 30.49 9.89
N GLU A 270 -7.94 29.54 9.06
CA GLU A 270 -9.37 29.33 8.82
C GLU A 270 -10.00 28.41 9.88
N HIS A 271 -9.29 27.33 10.25
CA HIS A 271 -9.76 26.41 11.28
C HIS A 271 -9.35 26.83 12.70
N GLY A 272 -8.47 27.83 12.84
CA GLY A 272 -8.04 28.37 14.14
C GLY A 272 -7.27 27.37 15.02
N LEU A 273 -6.68 26.32 14.41
CA LEU A 273 -5.99 25.28 15.16
C LEU A 273 -4.63 25.78 15.68
N PRO A 274 -4.29 25.52 16.95
CA PRO A 274 -3.01 25.91 17.53
C PRO A 274 -1.86 25.03 17.01
N ASN A 275 -0.62 25.47 17.21
CA ASN A 275 0.57 24.77 16.66
C ASN A 275 0.80 23.36 17.25
N ASP A 276 0.27 23.09 18.45
CA ASP A 276 0.35 21.81 19.15
C ASP A 276 -0.79 20.85 18.77
N ASP A 277 -1.72 21.29 17.92
CA ASP A 277 -2.75 20.42 17.37
C ASP A 277 -2.10 19.32 16.50
N PRO A 278 -2.51 18.05 16.65
CA PRO A 278 -1.91 16.93 15.91
C PRO A 278 -2.02 17.09 14.39
N ASP A 279 -3.09 17.69 13.88
CA ASP A 279 -3.28 17.86 12.42
C ASP A 279 -2.36 18.96 11.89
N VAL A 280 -2.17 20.04 12.64
CA VAL A 280 -1.19 21.10 12.31
C VAL A 280 0.23 20.55 12.39
N ALA A 281 0.55 19.76 13.41
CA ALA A 281 1.86 19.15 13.58
C ALA A 281 2.19 18.16 12.44
N ASP A 282 1.24 17.31 12.02
CA ASP A 282 1.41 16.38 10.88
C ASP A 282 1.61 17.14 9.56
N ALA A 283 0.81 18.20 9.34
CA ALA A 283 0.90 19.03 8.15
C ALA A 283 2.25 19.78 8.07
N VAL A 284 2.74 20.32 9.18
CA VAL A 284 4.07 20.97 9.26
C VAL A 284 5.19 19.94 9.09
N GLY A 285 5.07 18.76 9.68
CA GLY A 285 6.01 17.66 9.50
C GLY A 285 6.16 17.27 8.03
N THR A 286 5.03 17.16 7.32
CA THR A 286 5.00 16.90 5.87
C THR A 286 5.67 18.03 5.08
N LEU A 287 5.41 19.30 5.43
CA LEU A 287 6.06 20.44 4.78
C LEU A 287 7.59 20.42 4.91
N LEU A 288 8.10 20.10 6.10
CA LEU A 288 9.55 20.04 6.36
C LEU A 288 10.21 18.92 5.56
N ARG A 289 9.60 17.73 5.54
CA ARG A 289 10.13 16.61 4.77
C ARG A 289 10.17 16.90 3.27
N ARG A 290 9.14 17.55 2.73
CA ARG A 290 9.13 17.98 1.32
C ARG A 290 10.22 18.98 0.99
N LYS A 291 10.48 19.95 1.88
CA LYS A 291 11.60 20.89 1.71
C LYS A 291 12.95 20.17 1.70
N ALA A 292 13.14 19.18 2.57
CA ALA A 292 14.35 18.37 2.58
C ALA A 292 14.50 17.57 1.26
N LYS A 293 13.42 16.97 0.76
CA LYS A 293 13.41 16.24 -0.51
C LYS A 293 13.71 17.13 -1.71
N LEU A 294 13.14 18.34 -1.78
CA LEU A 294 13.48 19.31 -2.83
C LEU A 294 14.96 19.68 -2.80
N GLN A 295 15.54 19.83 -1.61
CA GLN A 295 16.96 20.11 -1.48
C GLN A 295 17.81 18.94 -2.04
N ASP A 296 17.48 17.69 -1.69
CA ASP A 296 18.14 16.50 -2.25
C ASP A 296 18.04 16.44 -3.78
N LEU A 297 16.86 16.72 -4.35
CA LEU A 297 16.68 16.76 -5.82
C LEU A 297 17.57 17.83 -6.47
N LYS A 298 17.70 19.01 -5.86
CA LYS A 298 18.56 20.10 -6.36
C LYS A 298 20.04 19.74 -6.26
N ASP A 299 20.44 19.11 -5.16
CA ASP A 299 21.83 18.68 -4.95
C ASP A 299 22.21 17.60 -5.97
N ARG A 300 21.33 16.62 -6.20
CA ARG A 300 21.52 15.58 -7.23
C ARG A 300 21.56 16.16 -8.66
N ALA A 301 20.69 17.12 -8.98
CA ALA A 301 20.73 17.82 -10.25
C ALA A 301 22.08 18.55 -10.46
N ALA A 302 22.58 19.23 -9.43
CA ALA A 302 23.85 19.94 -9.48
C ALA A 302 25.05 19.01 -9.71
N VAL A 303 25.08 17.83 -9.07
CA VAL A 303 26.12 16.82 -9.29
C VAL A 303 26.10 16.33 -10.74
N THR A 304 24.93 15.99 -11.27
CA THR A 304 24.81 15.50 -12.65
C THR A 304 25.20 16.55 -13.70
N ALA A 305 24.91 17.83 -13.45
CA ALA A 305 25.36 18.93 -14.31
C ALA A 305 26.88 19.13 -14.25
N GLY A 306 27.49 18.95 -13.08
CA GLY A 306 28.94 19.01 -12.88
C GLY A 306 29.68 17.89 -13.61
N ASP A 307 29.19 16.65 -13.49
CA ASP A 307 29.77 15.49 -14.17
C ASP A 307 29.66 15.59 -15.70
N ALA A 308 28.54 16.11 -16.21
CA ALA A 308 28.36 16.36 -17.64
C ALA A 308 29.34 17.42 -18.18
N ALA A 309 29.54 18.51 -17.43
CA ALA A 309 30.49 19.57 -17.80
C ALA A 309 31.95 19.10 -17.77
N ALA A 310 32.31 18.24 -16.79
CA ALA A 310 33.63 17.65 -16.71
C ALA A 310 33.92 16.70 -17.88
N ALA A 311 32.95 15.85 -18.24
CA ALA A 311 33.07 14.94 -19.38
C ALA A 311 33.19 15.70 -20.71
N GLU A 312 32.49 16.82 -20.88
CA GLU A 312 32.59 17.66 -22.08
C GLU A 312 33.96 18.36 -22.18
N ALA A 313 34.50 18.83 -21.05
CA ALA A 313 35.84 19.42 -20.99
C ALA A 313 36.95 18.39 -21.31
N GLU A 314 36.82 17.16 -20.81
CA GLU A 314 37.77 16.07 -21.09
C GLU A 314 37.71 15.64 -22.57
N ALA A 315 36.52 15.59 -23.16
CA ALA A 315 36.34 15.32 -24.59
C ALA A 315 36.94 16.42 -25.49
N GLN A 316 36.82 17.69 -25.09
CA GLN A 316 37.43 18.82 -25.82
C GLN A 316 38.95 18.84 -25.68
N ALA A 317 39.49 18.46 -24.51
CA ALA A 317 40.93 18.34 -24.28
C ALA A 317 41.56 17.17 -25.06
N ALA A 318 40.84 16.06 -25.22
CA ALA A 318 41.31 14.90 -26.00
C ALA A 318 41.27 15.13 -27.53
N ALA A 319 40.53 16.14 -27.99
CA ALA A 319 40.41 16.52 -29.39
C ALA A 319 41.41 17.62 -29.83
N SER A 320 42.24 18.13 -28.91
CA SER A 320 43.24 19.18 -29.12
C SER A 320 44.66 18.63 -29.10
#